data_AF-A0A831WGA9-F1
#
_entry.id   AF-A0A831WGA9-F1
#
_cell.length_a   1.000
_cell.length_b   1.000
_cell.length_c   1.000
_cell.angle_alpha   90.00
_cell.angle_beta   90.00
_cell.angle_gamma   90.00
#
_symmetry.space_group_name_H-M   'P 1'
#
loop_
_entity.id
_entity.type
_entity.pdbx_description
1 polymer ?
#
loop_
_entity_poly.entity_id
_entity_poly.type
_entity_poly.pdbx_seq_one_letter_code
_entity_poly.pdbx_strand_id
1 'polypeptide(L)'
;MKTKKEYVLTILLVAFVIIAIIFVVNERKATQVMAQQYSTKLSEVSVVNSNKVDALKNDVLDRLKQCESGDLKISDAPILLDTNHKISMGMFMFQRNTVIYYYKKLYHQTIDRHTAVDIALSPAARTLASDIIFKERGGIFNWANCAKQKNLVTEVTIIKRIQ
;
A
#
# COMPACT_ATOMS: atom_id res chain seq x y z
N MET A 1 9.84 70.82 -23.14
CA MET A 1 10.19 70.12 -24.39
C MET A 1 11.39 69.23 -24.07
N LYS A 2 11.20 67.91 -23.95
CA LYS A 2 12.30 67.00 -23.57
C LYS A 2 13.39 67.03 -24.65
N THR A 3 14.65 67.04 -24.24
CA THR A 3 15.76 67.06 -25.20
C THR A 3 15.92 65.68 -25.84
N LYS A 4 16.46 65.62 -27.07
CA LYS A 4 16.76 64.33 -27.75
C LYS A 4 17.54 63.36 -26.85
N LYS A 5 18.43 63.87 -25.99
CA LYS A 5 19.21 63.06 -25.03
C LYS A 5 18.33 62.39 -23.96
N GLU A 6 17.32 63.08 -23.43
CA GLU A 6 16.41 62.53 -22.41
C GLU A 6 15.54 61.40 -22.98
N TYR A 7 15.13 61.51 -24.24
CA TYR A 7 14.40 60.43 -24.93
C TYR A 7 15.26 59.18 -25.11
N VAL A 8 16.51 59.34 -25.56
CA VAL A 8 17.45 58.21 -25.74
C VAL A 8 17.73 57.49 -24.42
N LEU A 9 17.95 58.24 -23.33
CA LEU A 9 18.18 57.67 -22.01
C LEU A 9 16.95 56.89 -21.49
N THR A 10 15.75 57.43 -21.71
CA THR A 10 14.51 56.76 -21.30
C THR A 10 14.31 55.45 -22.07
N ILE A 11 14.60 55.41 -23.37
CA ILE A 11 14.49 54.21 -24.20
C ILE A 11 15.48 53.13 -23.73
N LEU A 12 16.73 53.51 -23.42
CA LEU A 12 17.74 52.57 -22.93
C LEU A 12 17.36 51.95 -21.59
N LEU A 13 16.81 52.74 -20.65
CA LEU A 13 16.34 52.24 -19.36
C LEU A 13 15.17 51.26 -19.52
N VAL A 14 14.20 51.57 -20.39
CA VAL A 14 13.07 50.67 -20.67
C VAL A 14 13.56 49.36 -21.30
N ALA A 15 14.48 49.42 -22.26
CA ALA A 15 15.07 48.23 -22.87
C ALA A 15 15.79 47.34 -21.84
N PHE A 16 16.56 47.96 -20.93
CA PHE A 16 17.24 47.23 -19.86
C PHE A 16 16.26 46.52 -18.90
N VAL A 17 15.18 47.20 -18.51
CA VAL A 17 14.13 46.61 -17.66
C VAL A 17 13.43 45.44 -18.36
N ILE A 18 13.12 45.56 -19.66
CA ILE A 18 12.51 44.47 -20.43
C ILE A 18 13.44 43.26 -20.49
N ILE A 19 14.73 43.46 -20.74
CA ILE A 19 15.73 42.37 -20.78
C ILE A 19 15.82 41.69 -19.41
N ALA A 20 15.84 42.45 -18.31
CA ALA A 20 15.85 41.90 -16.95
C ALA A 20 14.59 41.07 -16.65
N ILE A 21 13.41 41.54 -17.07
CA ILE A 21 12.15 40.78 -16.92
C ILE A 21 12.20 39.48 -17.71
N ILE A 22 12.66 39.51 -18.97
CA ILE A 22 12.79 38.30 -19.80
C ILE A 22 13.73 37.29 -19.14
N PHE A 23 14.87 37.76 -18.61
CA PHE A 23 15.84 36.91 -17.93
C PHE A 23 15.22 36.23 -16.69
N VAL A 24 14.56 37.00 -15.82
CA VAL A 24 13.89 36.46 -14.61
C VAL A 24 12.78 35.47 -14.97
N VAL A 25 11.98 35.76 -16.01
CA VAL A 25 10.93 34.83 -16.48
C VAL A 25 11.53 33.53 -17.00
N ASN A 26 12.66 33.60 -17.71
CA ASN A 26 13.34 32.43 -18.24
C ASN A 26 13.92 31.54 -17.13
N GLU A 27 14.56 32.14 -16.11
CA GLU A 27 15.04 31.40 -14.93
C GLU A 27 13.90 30.73 -14.16
N ARG A 28 12.76 31.43 -13.99
CA ARG A 28 11.57 30.85 -13.35
C ARG A 28 11.03 29.66 -14.13
N LYS A 29 10.94 29.75 -15.46
CA LYS A 29 10.52 28.64 -16.32
C LYS A 29 11.47 27.45 -16.20
N ALA A 30 12.78 27.67 -16.25
CA ALA A 30 13.77 26.62 -16.08
C ALA A 30 13.64 25.92 -14.72
N THR A 31 13.46 26.70 -13.65
CA THR A 31 13.27 26.19 -12.28
C THR A 31 11.99 25.37 -12.16
N GLN A 32 10.88 25.84 -12.75
CA GLN A 32 9.60 25.11 -12.75
C GLN A 32 9.68 23.79 -13.52
N VAL A 33 10.34 23.78 -14.69
CA VAL A 33 10.53 22.55 -15.48
C VAL A 33 11.36 21.53 -14.70
N MET A 34 12.44 21.96 -14.05
CA MET A 34 13.26 21.08 -13.23
C MET A 34 12.47 20.54 -12.03
N ALA A 35 11.74 21.38 -11.30
CA ALA A 35 10.92 20.96 -10.16
C ALA A 35 9.86 19.93 -10.56
N GLN A 36 9.20 20.14 -11.71
CA GLN A 36 8.20 19.20 -12.23
C GLN A 36 8.84 17.86 -12.62
N GLN A 37 10.00 17.87 -13.27
CA GLN A 37 10.75 16.65 -13.60
C GLN A 37 11.15 15.85 -12.35
N TYR A 38 11.60 16.52 -11.28
CA TYR A 38 11.89 15.86 -10.00
C TYR A 38 10.64 15.28 -9.35
N SER A 39 9.53 16.03 -9.32
CA SER A 39 8.26 15.55 -8.78
C SER A 39 7.77 14.29 -9.50
N THR A 40 7.85 14.27 -10.84
CA THR A 40 7.48 13.09 -11.64
C THR A 40 8.36 11.89 -11.29
N LYS A 41 9.69 12.05 -11.23
CA LYS A 41 10.60 10.96 -10.84
C LYS A 41 10.33 10.44 -9.43
N LEU A 42 10.06 11.33 -8.47
CA LEU A 42 9.68 10.96 -7.10
C LEU A 42 8.38 10.15 -7.08
N SER A 43 7.36 10.58 -7.84
CA SER A 43 6.11 9.83 -7.96
C SER A 43 6.32 8.45 -8.59
N GLU A 44 7.12 8.35 -9.66
CA GLU A 44 7.44 7.08 -10.30
C GLU A 44 8.16 6.11 -9.35
N VAL A 45 9.18 6.58 -8.63
CA VAL A 45 9.89 5.79 -7.62
C VAL A 45 8.94 5.33 -6.50
N SER A 46 8.03 6.20 -6.05
CA SER A 46 7.04 5.82 -5.03
C SER A 46 6.09 4.73 -5.51
N VAL A 47 5.62 4.79 -6.76
CA VAL A 47 4.75 3.78 -7.37
C VAL A 47 5.49 2.45 -7.57
N VAL A 48 6.72 2.48 -8.07
CA VAL A 48 7.55 1.26 -8.23
C VAL A 48 7.79 0.59 -6.88
N ASN A 49 8.02 1.36 -5.81
CA ASN A 49 8.18 0.82 -4.47
C ASN A 49 6.88 0.23 -3.92
N SER A 50 5.72 0.87 -4.15
CA SER A 50 4.41 0.30 -3.77
C SER A 50 4.17 -1.05 -4.44
N ASN A 51 4.41 -1.15 -5.75
CA ASN A 51 4.22 -2.41 -6.49
C ASN A 51 5.11 -3.53 -5.96
N LYS A 52 6.36 -3.22 -5.59
CA LYS A 52 7.28 -4.18 -4.97
C LYS A 52 6.80 -4.63 -3.59
N VAL A 53 6.33 -3.69 -2.77
CA VAL A 53 5.76 -4.01 -1.45
C VAL A 53 4.53 -4.90 -1.60
N ASP A 54 3.63 -4.58 -2.52
CA ASP A 54 2.42 -5.37 -2.76
C ASP A 54 2.74 -6.76 -3.30
N ALA A 55 3.76 -6.89 -4.16
CA ALA A 55 4.27 -8.19 -4.59
C ALA A 55 4.79 -9.02 -3.41
N LEU A 56 5.56 -8.42 -2.50
CA LEU A 56 6.04 -9.09 -1.28
C LEU A 56 4.90 -9.52 -0.36
N LYS A 57 3.88 -8.66 -0.19
CA LYS A 57 2.68 -9.01 0.57
C LYS A 57 1.95 -10.20 -0.02
N ASN A 58 1.80 -10.21 -1.35
CA ASN A 58 1.16 -11.31 -2.06
C ASN A 58 1.93 -12.61 -1.91
N ASP A 59 3.25 -12.58 -2.04
CA ASP A 59 4.10 -13.77 -1.81
C ASP A 59 3.94 -14.33 -0.39
N VAL A 60 3.92 -13.47 0.64
CA VAL A 60 3.67 -13.88 2.03
C VAL A 60 2.30 -14.57 2.16
N LEU A 61 1.25 -14.00 1.54
CA LEU A 61 -0.09 -14.58 1.57
C LEU A 61 -0.17 -15.92 0.82
N ASP A 62 0.55 -16.06 -0.29
CA ASP A 62 0.59 -17.29 -1.08
C ASP A 62 1.31 -18.40 -0.33
N ARG A 63 2.46 -18.10 0.31
CA ARG A 63 3.16 -19.06 1.16
C ARG A 63 2.39 -19.42 2.41
N LEU A 64 1.64 -18.48 2.98
CA LEU A 64 0.73 -18.75 4.09
C LEU A 64 -0.38 -19.70 3.66
N LYS A 65 -1.11 -19.37 2.59
CA LYS A 65 -2.15 -20.25 2.01
C LYS A 65 -1.60 -21.65 1.76
N GLN A 66 -0.45 -21.76 1.12
CA GLN A 66 0.16 -23.06 0.80
C GLN A 66 0.46 -23.88 2.07
N CYS A 67 0.80 -23.21 3.17
CA CYS A 67 1.01 -23.89 4.44
C CYS A 67 -0.30 -24.32 5.11
N GLU A 68 -1.31 -23.45 5.09
CA GLU A 68 -2.58 -23.66 5.79
C GLU A 68 -3.47 -24.69 5.09
N SER A 69 -3.65 -24.57 3.78
CA SER A 69 -4.58 -25.41 3.01
C SER A 69 -3.90 -26.23 1.91
N GLY A 70 -2.59 -26.10 1.70
CA GLY A 70 -1.91 -26.74 0.57
C GLY A 70 -2.50 -26.28 -0.77
N ASP A 71 -2.69 -27.24 -1.68
CA ASP A 71 -3.20 -27.02 -3.04
C ASP A 71 -4.73 -26.97 -3.15
N LEU A 72 -5.44 -26.98 -2.02
CA LEU A 72 -6.90 -26.93 -1.99
C LEU A 72 -7.43 -25.63 -2.62
N LYS A 73 -8.52 -25.78 -3.36
CA LYS A 73 -9.23 -24.68 -4.01
C LYS A 73 -10.31 -24.15 -3.08
N ILE A 74 -10.74 -22.90 -3.33
CA ILE A 74 -11.88 -22.30 -2.63
C ILE A 74 -13.13 -23.19 -2.74
N SER A 75 -13.34 -23.79 -3.92
CA SER A 75 -14.46 -24.71 -4.21
C SER A 75 -14.50 -25.93 -3.31
N ASP A 76 -13.36 -26.32 -2.75
CA ASP A 76 -13.24 -27.51 -1.90
C ASP A 76 -13.69 -27.19 -0.47
N ALA A 77 -13.94 -25.90 -0.17
CA ALA A 77 -14.39 -25.38 1.12
C ALA A 77 -13.74 -26.13 2.30
N PRO A 78 -12.40 -26.11 2.43
CA PRO A 78 -11.73 -26.94 3.41
C PRO A 78 -12.16 -26.58 4.83
N ILE A 79 -12.49 -27.60 5.62
CA ILE A 79 -12.91 -27.48 7.00
C ILE A 79 -12.09 -28.48 7.81
N LEU A 80 -11.37 -27.99 8.82
CA LEU A 80 -10.52 -28.80 9.69
C LEU A 80 -10.87 -28.55 11.15
N LEU A 81 -10.97 -29.64 11.93
CA LEU A 81 -11.08 -29.55 13.39
C LEU A 81 -9.67 -29.39 13.97
N ASP A 82 -9.40 -28.21 14.53
CA ASP A 82 -8.12 -27.88 15.15
C ASP A 82 -8.02 -28.55 16.53
N THR A 83 -6.79 -28.69 17.02
CA THR A 83 -6.42 -29.26 18.33
C THR A 83 -7.12 -28.59 19.52
N ASN A 84 -7.57 -27.34 19.35
CA ASN A 84 -8.34 -26.58 20.33
C ASN A 84 -9.86 -26.85 20.25
N HIS A 85 -10.29 -27.88 19.51
CA HIS A 85 -11.69 -28.25 19.25
C HIS A 85 -12.50 -27.16 18.52
N LYS A 86 -11.83 -26.23 17.84
CA LYS A 86 -12.49 -25.23 17.00
C LYS A 86 -12.32 -25.57 15.54
N ILE A 87 -13.30 -25.13 14.75
CA ILE A 87 -13.31 -25.34 13.32
C ILE A 87 -12.54 -24.21 12.64
N SER A 88 -11.57 -24.58 11.81
CA SER A 88 -10.83 -23.72 10.90
C SER A 88 -11.32 -23.95 9.47
N MET A 89 -11.48 -22.88 8.69
CA MET A 89 -12.19 -22.92 7.41
C MET A 89 -11.48 -22.13 6.32
N GLY A 90 -11.61 -22.61 5.09
CA GLY A 90 -11.16 -21.92 3.88
C GLY A 90 -9.64 -21.96 3.67
N MET A 91 -9.18 -21.24 2.64
CA MET A 91 -7.78 -21.27 2.20
C MET A 91 -6.77 -20.76 3.24
N PHE A 92 -7.22 -19.97 4.21
CA PHE A 92 -6.39 -19.41 5.27
C PHE A 92 -6.75 -20.00 6.64
N MET A 93 -7.52 -21.10 6.69
CA MET A 93 -7.88 -21.80 7.92
C MET A 93 -8.40 -20.88 9.03
N PHE A 94 -9.27 -19.93 8.67
CA PHE A 94 -9.83 -18.99 9.62
C PHE A 94 -10.76 -19.68 10.61
N GLN A 95 -10.63 -19.34 11.89
CA GLN A 95 -11.68 -19.60 12.86
C GLN A 95 -12.77 -18.54 12.75
N ARG A 96 -14.04 -18.95 12.84
CA ARG A 96 -15.21 -18.05 12.74
C ARG A 96 -15.10 -16.82 13.66
N ASN A 97 -14.69 -17.03 14.91
CA ASN A 97 -14.58 -15.95 15.90
C ASN A 97 -13.47 -14.95 15.54
N THR A 98 -12.41 -15.41 14.88
CA THR A 98 -11.34 -14.54 14.37
C THR A 98 -11.86 -13.62 13.27
N VAL A 99 -12.67 -14.15 12.34
CA VAL A 99 -13.31 -13.34 11.29
C VAL A 99 -14.22 -12.28 11.90
N ILE A 100 -15.11 -12.67 12.82
CA ILE A 100 -16.02 -11.74 13.51
C ILE A 100 -15.24 -10.64 14.24
N TYR A 101 -14.20 -11.03 14.99
CA TYR A 101 -13.37 -10.09 15.75
C TYR A 101 -12.70 -9.06 14.83
N TYR A 102 -12.05 -9.51 13.75
CA TYR A 102 -11.32 -8.60 12.87
C TYR A 102 -12.22 -7.78 11.96
N TYR A 103 -13.41 -8.27 11.57
CA TYR A 103 -14.38 -7.44 10.86
C TYR A 103 -14.85 -6.27 11.72
N LYS A 104 -15.13 -6.52 13.00
CA LYS A 104 -15.49 -5.46 13.94
C LYS A 104 -14.33 -4.49 14.16
N LYS A 105 -13.10 -4.99 14.25
CA LYS A 105 -11.92 -4.17 14.55
C LYS A 105 -11.44 -3.33 13.37
N LEU A 106 -11.34 -3.92 12.18
CA LEU A 106 -10.73 -3.30 11.00
C LEU A 106 -11.73 -2.52 10.15
N TYR A 107 -12.99 -2.98 10.10
CA TYR A 107 -14.02 -2.40 9.24
C TYR A 107 -15.17 -1.76 10.02
N HIS A 108 -15.14 -1.79 11.35
CA HIS A 108 -16.22 -1.31 12.23
C HIS A 108 -17.59 -1.96 11.93
N GLN A 109 -17.57 -3.19 11.41
CA GLN A 109 -18.77 -3.94 11.04
C GLN A 109 -19.01 -5.10 11.98
N THR A 110 -20.21 -5.18 12.56
CA THR A 110 -20.64 -6.37 13.29
C THR A 110 -21.31 -7.31 12.29
N ILE A 111 -20.77 -8.53 12.18
CA ILE A 111 -21.29 -9.58 11.31
C ILE A 111 -21.77 -10.76 12.15
N ASP A 112 -22.75 -11.50 11.63
CA ASP A 112 -23.25 -12.70 12.28
C ASP A 112 -22.36 -13.93 11.97
N ARG A 113 -22.74 -15.07 12.54
CA ARG A 113 -21.99 -16.32 12.39
C ARG A 113 -22.01 -16.84 10.96
N HIS A 114 -23.11 -16.67 10.23
CA HIS A 114 -23.25 -17.14 8.86
C HIS A 114 -22.34 -16.34 7.93
N THR A 115 -22.45 -15.00 7.99
CA THR A 115 -21.63 -14.07 7.22
C THR A 115 -20.13 -14.30 7.46
N ALA A 116 -19.73 -14.59 8.70
CA ALA A 116 -18.34 -14.89 9.03
C ALA A 116 -17.82 -16.18 8.36
N VAL A 117 -18.68 -17.19 8.22
CA VAL A 117 -18.35 -18.43 7.48
C VAL A 117 -18.24 -18.13 5.99
N ASP A 118 -19.19 -17.39 5.43
CA ASP A 118 -19.19 -17.01 4.01
C ASP A 118 -17.91 -16.24 3.64
N ILE A 119 -17.50 -15.30 4.49
CA ILE A 119 -16.25 -14.56 4.32
C ILE A 119 -15.05 -15.51 4.32
N ALA A 120 -14.96 -16.41 5.30
CA ALA A 120 -13.84 -17.35 5.43
C ALA A 120 -13.71 -18.30 4.22
N LEU A 121 -14.84 -18.64 3.59
CA LEU A 121 -14.91 -19.54 2.43
C LEU A 121 -14.91 -18.81 1.08
N SER A 122 -14.76 -17.48 1.06
CA SER A 122 -14.80 -16.68 -0.16
C SER A 122 -13.42 -16.07 -0.49
N PRO A 123 -13.25 -15.48 -1.69
CA PRO A 123 -12.05 -14.70 -2.02
C PRO A 123 -11.76 -13.56 -1.02
N ALA A 124 -12.78 -13.06 -0.30
CA ALA A 124 -12.61 -12.00 0.71
C ALA A 124 -11.69 -12.43 1.87
N ALA A 125 -11.55 -13.73 2.13
CA ALA A 125 -10.63 -14.26 3.13
C ALA A 125 -9.18 -13.79 2.88
N ARG A 126 -8.74 -13.69 1.62
CA ARG A 126 -7.39 -13.20 1.30
C ARG A 126 -7.20 -11.75 1.71
N THR A 127 -8.18 -10.90 1.41
CA THR A 127 -8.16 -9.48 1.79
C THR A 127 -8.14 -9.33 3.30
N LEU A 128 -9.00 -10.08 4.01
CA LEU A 128 -9.03 -10.07 5.47
C LEU A 128 -7.68 -10.54 6.05
N ALA A 129 -7.09 -11.61 5.52
CA ALA A 129 -5.78 -12.10 5.97
C ALA A 129 -4.68 -11.06 5.76
N SER A 130 -4.65 -10.41 4.58
CA SER A 130 -3.73 -9.31 4.28
C SER A 130 -3.87 -8.18 5.31
N ASP A 131 -5.10 -7.74 5.57
CA ASP A 131 -5.36 -6.65 6.49
C ASP A 131 -4.95 -7.00 7.92
N ILE A 132 -5.27 -8.20 8.39
CA ILE A 132 -4.82 -8.68 9.70
C ILE A 132 -3.28 -8.70 9.76
N ILE A 133 -2.62 -9.34 8.79
CA ILE A 133 -1.17 -9.53 8.82
C ILE A 133 -0.44 -8.20 8.77
N PHE A 134 -0.86 -7.27 7.90
CA PHE A 134 -0.11 -6.06 7.59
C PHE A 134 -0.59 -4.81 8.33
N LYS A 135 -1.82 -4.76 8.85
CA LYS A 135 -2.33 -3.60 9.62
C LYS A 135 -2.27 -3.81 11.13
N GLU A 136 -2.36 -5.05 11.61
CA GLU A 136 -2.46 -5.33 13.05
C GLU A 136 -1.12 -5.68 13.69
N ARG A 137 -0.85 -5.14 14.89
CA ARG A 137 0.33 -5.52 15.67
C ARG A 137 0.22 -7.00 16.04
N GLY A 138 1.18 -7.80 15.60
CA GLY A 138 1.17 -9.25 15.83
C GLY A 138 0.12 -10.02 15.04
N GLY A 139 -0.52 -9.43 14.02
CA GLY A 139 -1.58 -10.10 13.25
C GLY A 139 -1.15 -11.44 12.61
N ILE A 140 0.12 -11.57 12.22
CA ILE A 140 0.69 -12.82 11.70
C ILE A 140 0.63 -14.01 12.68
N PHE A 141 0.52 -13.74 13.99
CA PHE A 141 0.44 -14.80 15.01
C PHE A 141 -0.93 -15.50 15.08
N ASN A 142 -1.94 -15.03 14.35
CA ASN A 142 -3.17 -15.82 14.15
C ASN A 142 -2.88 -17.14 13.41
N TRP A 143 -1.75 -17.21 12.70
CA TRP A 143 -1.25 -18.39 11.98
C TRP A 143 0.11 -18.83 12.53
N ALA A 144 0.28 -18.85 13.85
CA ALA A 144 1.58 -19.00 14.50
C ALA A 144 2.41 -20.19 13.98
N ASN A 145 1.78 -21.34 13.73
CA ASN A 145 2.45 -22.54 13.22
C ASN A 145 3.03 -22.31 11.82
N CYS A 146 2.19 -21.88 10.87
CA CYS A 146 2.63 -21.61 9.51
C CYS A 146 3.55 -20.40 9.40
N ALA A 147 3.31 -19.35 10.18
CA ALA A 147 4.18 -18.20 10.28
C ALA A 147 5.59 -18.57 10.72
N LYS A 148 5.73 -19.51 11.67
CA LYS A 148 7.02 -20.06 12.08
C LYS A 148 7.64 -20.93 11.00
N GLN A 149 6.88 -21.90 10.46
CA GLN A 149 7.37 -22.86 9.47
C GLN A 149 7.86 -22.18 8.18
N LYS A 150 7.21 -21.10 7.77
CA LYS A 150 7.54 -20.35 6.55
C LYS A 150 8.40 -19.10 6.81
N ASN A 151 8.87 -18.89 8.05
CA ASN A 151 9.65 -17.72 8.47
C ASN A 151 8.99 -16.35 8.17
N LEU A 152 7.65 -16.29 8.18
CA LEU A 152 6.90 -15.10 7.75
C LEU A 152 6.99 -13.95 8.76
N VAL A 153 7.27 -14.23 10.04
CA VAL A 153 7.28 -13.21 11.10
C VAL A 153 8.32 -12.13 10.81
N THR A 154 9.53 -12.54 10.45
CA THR A 154 10.63 -11.63 10.12
C THR A 154 10.29 -10.80 8.90
N GLU A 155 9.76 -11.43 7.86
CA GLU A 155 9.43 -10.78 6.59
C GLU A 155 8.29 -9.77 6.75
N VAL A 156 7.20 -10.14 7.43
CA VAL A 156 6.10 -9.22 7.75
C VAL A 156 6.60 -8.02 8.56
N THR A 157 7.54 -8.25 9.49
CA THR A 157 8.15 -7.17 10.29
C THR A 157 8.93 -6.21 9.41
N ILE A 158 9.69 -6.71 8.43
CA ILE A 158 10.43 -5.88 7.48
C ILE A 158 9.46 -5.12 6.57
N ILE A 159 8.47 -5.81 5.98
CA ILE A 159 7.47 -5.21 5.09
C ILE A 159 6.77 -4.04 5.79
N LYS A 160 6.35 -4.21 7.05
CA LYS A 160 5.71 -3.12 7.83
C LYS A 160 6.61 -1.91 8.09
N ARG A 161 7.93 -2.05 8.04
CA ARG A 161 8.88 -0.94 8.27
C ARG A 161 9.18 -0.14 7.01
N ILE A 162 8.92 -0.71 5.84
CA ILE A 162 9.17 -0.08 4.53
C ILE A 162 7.89 0.44 3.87
N GLN A 163 6.75 0.29 4.55
CA GLN A 163 5.49 0.96 4.23
C GLN A 163 5.40 2.31 4.92
#